data_AF-A0A6J4FVL1-F1
#
_entry.id   AF-A0A6J4FVL1-F1
#
_cell.length_a   1.000
_cell.length_b   1.000
_cell.length_c   1.000
_cell.angle_alpha   90.00
_cell.angle_beta   90.00
_cell.angle_gamma   90.00
#
_symmetry.space_group_name_H-M   'P 1'
#
loop_
_entity.id
_entity.type
_entity.pdbx_description
1 polymer ?
#
loop_
_entity_poly.entity_id
_entity_poly.type
_entity_poly.pdbx_seq_one_letter_code
_entity_poly.pdbx_strand_id
1 'polypeptide(L)'
;MMVQRYILLADGIDSLRGMTSEILRALGYASVTEAKTSKAALSVLRACEIDLLIIASRIEGLSVFEAIGLIRAGKAGCKKKLPVIVLGAPSHDAGAFDVIAEAQAIHAGASAYMPMPLSMKKLFPVVHAALYPPVKKHGHKMIVNRPGFSRFLMRKLSLKGGWDKAPELG
;
A
#
# COMPACT_ATOMS: atom_id res chain seq x y z
N MET A 1 -12.99 23.39 -1.79
CA MET A 1 -12.26 22.99 -0.57
C MET A 1 -11.37 21.81 -0.91
N MET A 2 -10.06 21.94 -0.72
CA MET A 2 -9.18 20.75 -0.72
C MET A 2 -9.47 19.97 0.56
N VAL A 3 -9.79 18.68 0.44
CA VAL A 3 -9.98 17.81 1.61
C VAL A 3 -8.62 17.60 2.26
N GLN A 4 -8.45 18.13 3.47
CA GLN A 4 -7.28 17.88 4.29
C GLN A 4 -7.25 16.38 4.64
N ARG A 5 -6.11 15.71 4.40
CA ARG A 5 -5.94 14.28 4.71
C ARG A 5 -5.05 14.11 5.93
N TYR A 6 -5.50 13.32 6.90
CA TYR A 6 -4.72 13.00 8.09
C TYR A 6 -3.90 11.73 7.88
N ILE A 7 -2.58 11.87 7.83
CA ILE A 7 -1.64 10.77 7.63
C ILE A 7 -0.97 10.43 8.96
N LEU A 8 -0.95 9.14 9.31
CA LEU A 8 -0.12 8.62 10.39
C LEU A 8 1.14 7.99 9.79
N LEU A 9 2.31 8.46 10.20
CA LEU A 9 3.61 7.94 9.83
C LEU A 9 4.25 7.24 11.03
N ALA A 10 4.48 5.93 10.92
CA ALA A 10 5.08 5.11 11.96
C ALA A 10 6.43 4.56 11.51
N ASP A 11 7.53 5.06 12.08
CA ASP A 11 8.89 4.62 11.79
C ASP A 11 9.76 4.80 13.04
N GLY A 12 10.59 3.82 13.38
CA GLY A 12 11.48 3.89 14.55
C GLY A 12 12.72 4.76 14.34
N ILE A 13 13.11 5.02 13.10
CA ILE A 13 14.33 5.75 12.76
C ILE A 13 14.00 7.23 12.59
N ASP A 14 14.42 8.06 13.55
CA ASP A 14 14.07 9.49 13.62
C ASP A 14 14.40 10.26 12.33
N SER A 15 15.55 9.98 11.70
CA SER A 15 15.96 10.63 10.44
C SER A 15 15.09 10.22 9.24
N LEU A 16 14.72 8.95 9.11
CA LEU A 16 13.85 8.48 8.03
C LEU A 16 12.43 8.99 8.22
N ARG A 17 11.94 9.00 9.46
CA ARG A 17 10.62 9.53 9.79
C ARG A 17 10.53 11.02 9.46
N GLY A 18 11.52 11.81 9.89
CA GLY A 18 11.61 13.24 9.58
C GLY A 18 11.68 13.50 8.07
N MET A 19 12.57 12.81 7.35
CA MET A 19 12.66 12.91 5.89
C MET A 19 11.34 12.56 5.19
N THR A 20 10.68 11.48 5.62
CA THR A 20 9.40 11.06 5.03
C THR A 20 8.28 12.06 5.32
N SER A 21 8.24 12.61 6.54
CA SER A 21 7.31 13.65 6.95
C SER A 21 7.47 14.92 6.10
N GLU A 22 8.71 15.36 5.86
CA GLU A 22 9.01 16.50 4.98
C GLU A 22 8.63 16.23 3.51
N ILE A 23 8.88 15.03 3.00
CA ILE A 23 8.41 14.62 1.66
C ILE A 23 6.88 14.73 1.57
N LEU A 24 6.14 14.22 2.57
CA LEU A 24 4.66 14.27 2.57
C LEU A 24 4.15 15.72 2.63
N ARG A 25 4.78 16.58 3.44
CA ARG A 25 4.45 18.00 3.51
C ARG A 25 4.71 18.72 2.19
N ALA A 26 5.83 18.44 1.54
CA ALA A 26 6.16 18.98 0.21
C ALA A 26 5.16 18.51 -0.87
N LEU A 27 4.50 17.36 -0.68
CA LEU A 27 3.41 16.88 -1.54
C LEU A 27 2.03 17.50 -1.20
N GLY A 28 1.96 18.40 -0.21
CA GLY A 28 0.74 19.10 0.19
C GLY A 28 -0.02 18.46 1.35
N TYR A 29 0.51 17.40 1.97
CA TYR A 29 -0.11 16.78 3.15
C TYR A 29 0.38 17.48 4.43
N ALA A 30 -0.33 18.53 4.86
CA ALA A 30 0.06 19.30 6.05
C ALA A 30 -0.23 18.57 7.39
N SER A 31 -1.14 17.60 7.38
CA SER A 31 -1.59 16.90 8.58
C SER A 31 -0.92 15.53 8.69
N VAL A 32 0.33 15.53 9.16
CA VAL A 32 1.12 14.30 9.41
C VAL A 32 1.36 14.14 10.90
N THR A 33 0.91 13.03 11.47
CA THR A 33 1.18 12.63 12.85
C THR A 33 2.22 11.52 12.85
N GLU A 34 3.22 11.63 13.71
CA GLU A 34 4.32 10.67 13.79
C GLU A 34 4.19 9.71 14.98
N ALA A 35 4.64 8.48 14.81
CA ALA A 35 4.78 7.48 15.86
C ALA A 35 6.13 6.76 15.74
N LYS A 36 6.82 6.56 16.87
CA LYS A 36 8.12 5.86 16.90
C LYS A 36 8.00 4.33 16.97
N THR A 37 6.86 3.83 17.44
CA THR A 37 6.62 2.40 17.67
C THR A 37 5.26 1.98 17.12
N SER A 38 5.08 0.69 16.83
CA SER A 38 3.78 0.18 16.37
C SER A 38 2.71 0.32 17.45
N LYS A 39 3.08 0.22 18.73
CA LYS A 39 2.16 0.47 19.86
C LYS A 39 1.68 1.92 19.89
N ALA A 40 2.59 2.89 19.71
CA ALA A 40 2.21 4.31 19.64
C ALA A 40 1.30 4.58 18.42
N ALA A 41 1.59 3.96 17.28
CA ALA A 41 0.75 4.07 16.08
C ALA A 41 -0.67 3.54 16.33
N LEU A 42 -0.80 2.37 16.96
CA LEU A 42 -2.12 1.81 17.34
C LEU A 42 -2.86 2.70 18.34
N SER A 43 -2.17 3.35 19.28
CA SER A 43 -2.80 4.32 20.18
C SER A 43 -3.37 5.52 19.40
N VAL A 44 -2.63 6.05 18.42
CA VAL A 44 -3.12 7.15 17.56
C VAL A 44 -4.32 6.70 16.73
N LEU A 45 -4.30 5.49 16.15
CA LEU A 45 -5.42 4.95 15.38
C LEU A 45 -6.72 4.80 16.20
N ARG A 46 -6.61 4.63 17.52
CA ARG A 46 -7.77 4.58 18.43
C ARG A 46 -8.28 5.96 18.82
N ALA A 47 -7.39 6.95 18.84
CA ALA A 47 -7.70 8.31 19.31
C ALA A 47 -8.22 9.22 18.19
N CYS A 48 -7.73 9.02 16.95
CA CYS A 48 -8.00 9.90 15.83
C CYS A 48 -8.44 9.13 14.58
N GLU A 49 -9.27 9.77 13.76
CA GLU A 49 -9.61 9.24 12.45
C GLU A 49 -8.47 9.53 11.46
N ILE A 50 -7.82 8.47 10.98
CA ILE A 50 -6.69 8.54 10.05
C ILE A 50 -7.18 8.16 8.64
N ASP A 51 -6.70 8.88 7.62
CA ASP A 51 -7.00 8.61 6.21
C ASP A 51 -6.01 7.62 5.57
N LEU A 52 -4.77 7.60 6.07
CA LEU A 52 -3.69 6.75 5.58
C LEU A 52 -2.69 6.46 6.70
N LEU A 53 -2.35 5.19 6.86
CA LEU A 53 -1.19 4.76 7.64
C LEU A 53 -0.02 4.47 6.71
N ILE A 54 1.14 5.07 6.99
CA ILE A 54 2.43 4.71 6.43
C ILE A 54 3.25 4.12 7.58
N ILE A 55 3.72 2.89 7.45
CA ILE A 55 4.42 2.17 8.54
C ILE A 55 5.67 1.48 8.03
N ALA A 56 6.78 1.63 8.74
CA ALA A 56 8.03 0.92 8.46
C ALA A 56 7.87 -0.59 8.66
N SER A 57 8.49 -1.37 7.78
CA SER A 57 8.49 -2.84 7.85
C SER A 57 9.22 -3.34 9.09
N ARG A 58 10.24 -2.59 9.54
CA ARG A 58 10.97 -2.80 10.79
C ARG A 58 10.67 -1.64 11.73
N ILE A 59 9.83 -1.88 12.71
CA ILE A 59 9.47 -0.94 13.78
C ILE A 59 9.39 -1.70 15.10
N GLU A 60 9.78 -1.04 16.19
CA GLU A 60 9.74 -1.65 17.52
C GLU A 60 8.29 -1.92 17.97
N GLY A 61 8.10 -3.06 18.64
CA GLY A 61 6.83 -3.52 19.21
C GLY A 61 6.22 -4.67 18.42
N LEU A 62 4.91 -4.57 18.15
CA LEU A 62 4.20 -5.49 17.26
C LEU A 62 4.77 -5.42 15.85
N SER A 63 4.84 -6.58 15.19
CA SER A 63 5.25 -6.64 13.79
C SER A 63 4.26 -5.87 12.90
N VAL A 64 4.73 -5.36 11.76
CA VAL A 64 3.88 -4.65 10.80
C VAL A 64 2.71 -5.51 10.33
N PHE A 65 2.91 -6.81 10.15
CA PHE A 65 1.89 -7.75 9.70
C PHE A 65 0.81 -7.97 10.76
N GLU A 66 1.19 -8.09 12.03
CA GLU A 66 0.23 -8.16 13.14
C GLU A 66 -0.57 -6.87 13.28
N ALA A 67 0.07 -5.71 13.16
CA ALA A 67 -0.61 -4.42 13.18
C ALA A 67 -1.66 -4.31 12.06
N ILE A 68 -1.31 -4.70 10.83
CA ILE A 68 -2.26 -4.76 9.71
C ILE A 68 -3.38 -5.75 10.02
N GLY A 69 -3.05 -6.93 10.53
CA GLY A 69 -4.03 -7.95 10.93
C GLY A 69 -5.06 -7.40 11.93
N LEU A 70 -4.61 -6.64 12.94
CA LEU A 70 -5.49 -5.97 13.90
C LEU A 70 -6.40 -4.93 13.25
N ILE A 71 -5.88 -4.15 12.29
CA ILE A 71 -6.68 -3.19 11.51
C ILE A 71 -7.76 -3.94 10.72
N ARG A 72 -7.39 -4.96 9.96
CA ARG A 72 -8.32 -5.73 9.11
C ARG A 72 -9.36 -6.49 9.93
N ALA A 73 -8.98 -6.98 11.12
CA ALA A 73 -9.90 -7.58 12.09
C ALA A 73 -10.84 -6.56 12.79
N GLY A 74 -10.56 -5.26 12.68
CA GLY A 74 -11.31 -4.20 13.38
C GLY A 74 -10.98 -4.08 14.86
N LYS A 75 -9.82 -4.59 15.30
CA LYS A 75 -9.34 -4.54 16.68
C LYS A 75 -8.39 -3.36 16.95
N ALA A 76 -8.05 -2.59 15.91
CA ALA A 76 -7.15 -1.44 16.00
C ALA A 76 -7.86 -0.11 16.38
N GLY A 77 -9.20 -0.09 16.46
CA GLY A 77 -9.96 1.14 16.76
C GLY A 77 -10.14 2.10 15.59
N CYS A 78 -9.77 1.69 14.37
CA CYS A 78 -9.92 2.48 13.14
C CYS A 78 -10.72 1.72 12.07
N LYS A 79 -10.96 2.36 10.92
CA LYS A 79 -11.65 1.73 9.78
C LYS A 79 -10.91 0.47 9.32
N LYS A 80 -11.62 -0.66 9.18
CA LYS A 80 -11.05 -1.92 8.65
C LYS A 80 -10.41 -1.77 7.27
N LYS A 81 -10.91 -0.84 6.47
CA LYS A 81 -10.43 -0.53 5.11
C LYS A 81 -9.41 0.62 5.07
N LEU A 82 -8.88 1.06 6.21
CA LEU A 82 -7.83 2.07 6.27
C LEU A 82 -6.70 1.68 5.29
N PRO A 83 -6.34 2.56 4.33
CA PRO A 83 -5.18 2.36 3.48
C PRO A 83 -3.91 2.25 4.33
N VAL A 84 -3.09 1.23 4.05
CA VAL A 84 -1.81 1.02 4.73
C VAL A 84 -0.71 0.86 3.69
N ILE A 85 0.30 1.73 3.74
CA ILE A 85 1.52 1.60 2.94
C ILE A 85 2.63 1.10 3.87
N VAL A 86 3.25 -0.02 3.51
CA VAL A 86 4.43 -0.52 4.22
C VAL A 86 5.68 0.04 3.56
N LEU A 87 6.52 0.73 4.32
CA LEU A 87 7.83 1.17 3.86
C LEU A 87 8.83 0.03 4.09
N GLY A 88 9.57 -0.34 3.05
CA GLY A 88 10.67 -1.29 3.15
C GLY A 88 11.77 -0.76 4.06
N ALA A 89 12.65 -1.66 4.47
CA ALA A 89 13.78 -1.26 5.29
C ALA A 89 14.97 -0.89 4.38
N PRO A 90 15.86 0.04 4.82
CA PRO A 90 17.13 0.23 4.15
C PRO A 90 17.91 -1.10 4.20
N SER A 91 18.24 -1.64 3.03
CA SER A 91 19.08 -2.84 2.91
C SER A 91 20.04 -2.69 1.73
N HIS A 92 21.23 -3.26 1.86
CA HIS A 92 22.22 -3.31 0.77
C HIS A 92 21.83 -4.36 -0.30
N ASP A 93 20.99 -5.34 0.07
CA ASP A 93 20.56 -6.46 -0.78
C ASP A 93 19.08 -6.33 -1.20
N ALA A 94 18.69 -5.15 -1.69
CA ALA A 94 17.31 -4.72 -1.97
C ALA A 94 16.56 -5.49 -3.09
N GLY A 95 17.07 -6.66 -3.52
CA GLY A 95 16.49 -7.44 -4.61
C GLY A 95 15.48 -8.50 -4.13
N ALA A 96 15.97 -9.58 -3.52
CA ALA A 96 15.15 -10.74 -3.19
C ALA A 96 14.32 -10.55 -1.90
N PHE A 97 14.88 -9.84 -0.92
CA PHE A 97 14.21 -9.61 0.37
C PHE A 97 12.96 -8.72 0.22
N ASP A 98 13.00 -7.73 -0.66
CA ASP A 98 11.88 -6.81 -0.87
C ASP A 98 10.69 -7.50 -1.54
N VAL A 99 10.91 -8.46 -2.45
CA VAL A 99 9.82 -9.21 -3.09
C VAL A 99 9.04 -10.06 -2.09
N ILE A 100 9.75 -10.74 -1.17
CA ILE A 100 9.12 -11.55 -0.13
C ILE A 100 8.39 -10.66 0.87
N ALA A 101 9.02 -9.57 1.31
CA ALA A 101 8.42 -8.60 2.24
C ALA A 101 7.17 -7.92 1.64
N GLU A 102 7.22 -7.56 0.35
CA GLU A 102 6.07 -7.04 -0.39
C GLU A 102 4.94 -8.06 -0.41
N ALA A 103 5.22 -9.31 -0.80
CA ALA A 103 4.20 -10.36 -0.85
C ALA A 103 3.54 -10.58 0.51
N GLN A 104 4.33 -10.59 1.61
CA GLN A 104 3.82 -10.70 2.97
C GLN A 104 2.96 -9.49 3.37
N ALA A 105 3.40 -8.27 3.04
CA ALA A 105 2.65 -7.04 3.34
C ALA A 105 1.30 -7.03 2.63
N ILE A 106 1.28 -7.36 1.33
CA ILE A 106 0.05 -7.44 0.53
C ILE A 106 -0.85 -8.56 1.06
N HIS A 107 -0.30 -9.72 1.40
CA HIS A 107 -1.07 -10.83 1.97
C HIS A 107 -1.72 -10.48 3.32
N ALA A 108 -1.00 -9.75 4.19
CA ALA A 108 -1.56 -9.23 5.44
C ALA A 108 -2.68 -8.20 5.20
N GLY A 109 -2.76 -7.64 4.00
CA GLY A 109 -3.80 -6.70 3.58
C GLY A 109 -3.32 -5.26 3.48
N ALA A 110 -2.01 -5.01 3.34
CA ALA A 110 -1.50 -3.68 2.99
C ALA A 110 -2.05 -3.23 1.62
N SER A 111 -2.20 -1.92 1.45
CA SER A 111 -2.58 -1.30 0.18
C SER A 111 -1.41 -1.24 -0.80
N ALA A 112 -0.19 -1.08 -0.29
CA ALA A 112 1.04 -1.09 -1.07
C ALA A 112 2.25 -1.41 -0.19
N TYR A 113 3.34 -1.82 -0.83
CA TYR A 113 4.69 -1.86 -0.28
C TYR A 113 5.58 -0.89 -1.06
N MET A 114 6.50 -0.22 -0.39
CA MET A 114 7.42 0.74 -1.00
C MET A 114 8.86 0.41 -0.59
N PRO A 115 9.68 -0.19 -1.48
CA PRO A 115 11.07 -0.46 -1.16
C PRO A 115 11.90 0.82 -1.03
N MET A 116 12.93 0.78 -0.21
CA MET A 116 13.91 1.85 -0.07
C MET A 116 14.91 1.83 -1.23
N PRO A 117 15.52 2.97 -1.63
CA PRO A 117 15.38 4.30 -1.04
C PRO A 117 14.11 5.04 -1.49
N LEU A 118 13.57 5.85 -0.58
CA LEU A 118 12.45 6.74 -0.80
C LEU A 118 12.84 7.95 -1.66
N SER A 119 11.89 8.40 -2.48
CA SER A 119 11.95 9.68 -3.18
C SER A 119 10.54 10.19 -3.41
N MET A 120 10.37 11.51 -3.57
CA MET A 120 9.08 12.12 -3.91
C MET A 120 8.44 11.46 -5.15
N LYS A 121 9.24 11.21 -6.19
CA LYS A 121 8.79 10.59 -7.45
C LYS A 121 8.20 9.20 -7.25
N LYS A 122 8.73 8.42 -6.29
CA LYS A 122 8.22 7.09 -5.94
C LYS A 122 7.05 7.16 -4.97
N LEU A 123 7.14 7.99 -3.92
CA LEU A 123 6.14 8.04 -2.85
C LEU A 123 4.81 8.64 -3.31
N PHE A 124 4.86 9.73 -4.10
CA PHE A 124 3.66 10.43 -4.56
C PHE A 124 2.62 9.53 -5.24
N PRO A 125 2.95 8.76 -6.30
CA PRO A 125 1.94 7.95 -6.99
C PRO A 125 1.31 6.90 -6.07
N VAL A 126 2.07 6.36 -5.11
CA VAL A 126 1.57 5.33 -4.18
C VAL A 126 0.65 5.92 -3.13
N VAL A 127 1.04 7.05 -2.52
CA VAL A 127 0.18 7.78 -1.56
C VAL A 127 -1.09 8.29 -2.24
N HIS A 128 -0.97 8.85 -3.44
CA HIS A 128 -2.11 9.33 -4.21
C HIS A 128 -3.08 8.20 -4.56
N ALA A 129 -2.58 7.06 -5.05
CA ALA A 129 -3.42 5.91 -5.38
C ALA A 129 -4.11 5.30 -4.13
N ALA A 130 -3.44 5.30 -2.98
CA ALA A 130 -4.00 4.81 -1.73
C ALA A 130 -5.13 5.70 -1.19
N LEU A 131 -4.98 7.03 -1.27
CA LEU A 131 -5.97 8.01 -0.79
C LEU A 131 -7.12 8.26 -1.77
N TYR A 132 -6.85 8.14 -3.06
CA TYR A 132 -7.78 8.42 -4.16
C TYR A 132 -7.84 7.22 -5.11
N PRO A 133 -8.31 6.04 -4.64
CA PRO A 133 -8.44 4.88 -5.50
C PRO A 133 -9.39 5.20 -6.66
N PRO A 134 -9.10 4.75 -7.88
CA PRO A 134 -9.97 5.01 -9.01
C PRO A 134 -11.36 4.47 -8.72
N VAL A 135 -12.37 5.32 -8.88
CA VAL A 135 -13.78 4.90 -8.78
C VAL A 135 -13.99 3.79 -9.81
N LYS A 136 -14.36 2.59 -9.35
CA LYS A 136 -14.76 1.51 -10.25
C LYS A 136 -16.03 1.96 -10.96
N LYS A 137 -15.89 2.49 -12.19
CA LYS A 137 -17.04 2.66 -13.09
C LYS A 137 -17.67 1.29 -13.28
N HIS A 138 -18.91 1.12 -12.87
CA HIS A 138 -19.70 -0.05 -13.27
C HIS A 138 -19.71 -0.07 -14.81
N GLY A 139 -19.12 -1.12 -15.39
CA GLY A 139 -19.28 -1.53 -16.78
C GLY A 139 -19.10 -0.49 -17.87
N HIS A 140 -17.85 -0.16 -18.23
CA HIS A 140 -17.48 -0.10 -19.65
C HIS A 140 -16.04 -0.62 -19.80
N LYS A 141 -15.90 -1.65 -20.65
CA LYS A 141 -14.67 -2.41 -20.91
C LYS A 141 -13.65 -1.48 -21.58
N MET A 142 -12.78 -0.83 -20.79
CA MET A 142 -11.63 -0.12 -21.35
C MET A 142 -10.54 -1.14 -21.65
N ILE A 143 -10.39 -1.48 -22.93
CA ILE A 143 -9.19 -2.14 -23.45
C ILE A 143 -8.09 -1.09 -23.44
N VAL A 144 -7.26 -1.07 -22.40
CA VAL A 144 -6.05 -0.25 -22.37
C VAL A 144 -4.93 -1.10 -22.97
N ASN A 145 -4.62 -0.85 -24.24
CA ASN A 145 -3.48 -1.45 -24.92
C ASN A 145 -2.19 -0.79 -24.40
N ARG A 146 -1.52 -1.42 -23.41
CA ARG A 146 -0.16 -1.04 -22.98
C ARG A 146 0.85 -2.03 -23.56
N PRO A 147 1.81 -1.59 -24.39
CA PRO A 147 2.90 -2.46 -24.81
C PRO A 147 3.79 -2.74 -23.59
N GLY A 148 3.80 -3.99 -23.13
CA GLY A 148 4.67 -4.46 -22.04
C GLY A 148 4.00 -5.30 -20.94
N PHE A 149 2.67 -5.31 -20.86
CA PHE A 149 1.94 -6.03 -19.78
C PHE A 149 1.44 -7.44 -20.15
N SER A 150 1.79 -7.93 -21.35
CA SER A 150 1.13 -9.09 -21.99
C SER A 150 1.59 -10.49 -21.50
N ARG A 151 2.72 -10.63 -20.82
CA ARG A 151 3.23 -11.98 -20.50
C ARG A 151 2.61 -12.65 -19.27
N PHE A 152 2.03 -11.90 -18.34
CA PHE A 152 1.46 -12.49 -17.11
C PHE A 152 -0.03 -12.86 -17.23
N LEU A 153 -0.76 -12.28 -18.18
CA LEU A 153 -2.20 -12.52 -18.35
C LEU A 153 -2.54 -13.65 -19.35
N MET A 154 -1.62 -13.99 -20.26
CA MET A 154 -1.81 -15.08 -21.24
C MET A 154 -1.79 -16.49 -20.60
N ARG A 155 -1.07 -16.68 -19.48
CA ARG A 155 -0.91 -18.02 -18.88
C ARG A 155 -2.09 -18.45 -18.00
N LYS A 156 -2.95 -17.52 -17.60
CA LYS A 156 -4.15 -17.80 -16.78
C LYS A 156 -5.45 -17.97 -17.59
N LEU A 157 -5.45 -17.59 -18.86
CA LEU A 157 -6.59 -17.77 -19.77
C LEU A 157 -6.47 -19.01 -20.66
N SER A 158 -5.29 -19.65 -20.72
CA SER A 158 -5.06 -20.90 -21.48
C SER A 158 -5.41 -22.19 -20.71
N LEU A 159 -5.84 -22.10 -19.43
CA LEU A 159 -6.11 -23.28 -18.58
C LEU A 159 -7.56 -23.35 -18.06
N LYS A 160 -8.48 -22.56 -18.63
CA LYS A 160 -9.92 -22.67 -18.37
C LYS A 160 -10.70 -22.49 -19.67
N GLY A 161 -10.82 -23.58 -20.43
CA GLY A 161 -11.61 -23.60 -21.66
C GLY A 161 -11.56 -24.97 -22.31
N GLY A 162 -12.23 -25.95 -21.72
CA GLY A 162 -12.54 -27.21 -22.38
C GLY A 162 -13.72 -27.03 -23.34
N TRP A 163 -13.44 -27.26 -24.64
CA TRP A 163 -14.25 -27.83 -25.74
C TRP A 163 -15.78 -27.66 -25.74
N ASP A 164 -16.34 -27.08 -26.81
CA ASP A 164 -17.11 -27.85 -27.82
C ASP A 164 -17.83 -27.01 -28.90
N LYS A 165 -17.83 -27.58 -30.13
CA LYS A 165 -18.59 -27.28 -31.36
C LYS A 165 -18.15 -26.13 -32.27
N ALA A 166 -17.41 -26.49 -33.32
CA ALA A 166 -17.37 -25.75 -34.57
C ALA A 166 -18.54 -26.21 -35.49
N PRO A 167 -19.31 -25.31 -36.12
CA PRO A 167 -20.14 -25.68 -37.26
C PRO A 167 -19.31 -25.69 -38.54
N GLU A 168 -19.49 -26.73 -39.34
CA GLU A 168 -18.93 -26.88 -40.68
C GLU A 168 -19.41 -25.75 -41.60
N LEU A 169 -18.47 -25.16 -42.34
CA LEU A 169 -18.75 -24.32 -43.49
C LEU A 169 -18.54 -25.19 -44.72
N GLY A 170 -19.56 -25.25 -45.58
CA GLY A 170 -19.51 -25.92 -46.89
C GLY A 170 -18.59 -25.24 -47.90
#